data_AF-A0A8H7QU47-F1
#
_entry.id   AF-A0A8H7QU47-F1
#
_cell.length_a   1.000
_cell.length_b   1.000
_cell.length_c   1.000
_cell.angle_alpha   90.00
_cell.angle_beta   90.00
_cell.angle_gamma   90.00
#
_symmetry.space_group_name_H-M   'P 1'
#
loop_
_entity.id
_entity.type
_entity.pdbx_description
1 polymer ?
#
loop_
_entity_poly.entity_id
_entity_poly.type
_entity_poly.pdbx_seq_one_letter_code
_entity_poly.pdbx_strand_id
1 'polypeptide(L)'
;MLSGRKRSHPSALMMQTPIVDSKYKLLELRSKQVMTIFQKQSELISNAENLPTGRLKPDTDFSAYNTPLLKEYSVDIQLIWGLAVALFQSNSQSWIRNLVLPGLESQLEINLKQHDDPFVTTFTYLSFGQRDLACQEAKRLEDFQLSMYITHSGLKDVRETVQDHIKTLQTQGKWQNMTPFHKRSWRTISGKLDYSEEDGFTVTERVSWQCCLGMYIWYGNRFGDVPSLQKYNTAIDSSIVNIHHLTTVKNTAAPDVSCLWYQLFQWWLGDKGIAKLDSWPLDLVWLLTVYKPSGEISDLYAMKWIENLEKIDQSESAIYAALFLKRPVEKVNQILRQCEWNNESKLLNEYHIPSKIICFAKALNAHDDWDFDEEYRILLEGGLYKQAKMSLLHFILPRYFDSECYELQLSASDTKLFS
;
A
#
# COMPACT_ATOMS: atom_id res chain seq x y z
N MET A 1 -2.45 -27.41 25.13
CA MET A 1 -3.15 -28.09 24.03
C MET A 1 -4.05 -27.07 23.33
N LEU A 2 -3.56 -26.44 22.27
CA LEU A 2 -4.37 -25.60 21.39
C LEU A 2 -4.66 -26.46 20.16
N SER A 3 -5.90 -26.93 20.05
CA SER A 3 -6.37 -27.66 18.87
C SER A 3 -6.35 -26.70 17.68
N GLY A 4 -5.34 -26.80 16.82
CA GLY A 4 -5.41 -26.24 15.48
C GLY A 4 -6.53 -26.95 14.74
N ARG A 5 -7.65 -26.25 14.51
CA ARG A 5 -8.71 -26.78 13.65
C ARG A 5 -8.13 -26.95 12.25
N LYS A 6 -7.96 -28.21 11.82
CA LYS A 6 -7.75 -28.56 10.41
C LYS A 6 -8.92 -27.99 9.60
N ARG A 7 -8.66 -27.37 8.44
CA ARG A 7 -9.73 -27.00 7.51
C ARG A 7 -10.40 -28.31 7.06
N SER A 8 -11.73 -28.34 7.05
CA SER A 8 -12.49 -29.51 6.62
C SER A 8 -12.17 -29.86 5.18
N HIS A 9 -11.61 -31.06 4.93
CA HIS A 9 -11.50 -31.62 3.60
C HIS A 9 -12.91 -31.85 3.03
N PRO A 10 -13.24 -31.39 1.81
CA PRO A 10 -14.42 -31.90 1.11
C PRO A 10 -14.12 -33.34 0.68
N SER A 11 -14.65 -34.29 1.45
CA SER A 11 -14.73 -35.69 1.05
C SER A 11 -15.44 -35.80 -0.30
N ALA A 12 -14.82 -36.54 -1.22
CA ALA A 12 -15.23 -36.69 -2.62
C ALA A 12 -16.73 -36.91 -2.81
N LEU A 13 -17.41 -35.98 -3.50
CA LEU A 13 -18.57 -36.26 -4.35
C LEU A 13 -18.88 -35.07 -5.27
N MET A 14 -19.07 -35.41 -6.55
CA MET A 14 -19.48 -34.57 -7.70
C MET A 14 -18.43 -33.61 -8.29
N MET A 15 -17.94 -34.01 -9.47
CA MET A 15 -17.42 -33.09 -10.49
C MET A 15 -18.50 -32.06 -10.83
N GLN A 16 -18.46 -30.92 -10.16
CA GLN A 16 -18.93 -29.67 -10.73
C GLN A 16 -17.68 -28.90 -11.12
N THR A 17 -17.49 -28.66 -12.42
CA THR A 17 -16.54 -27.68 -12.92
C THR A 17 -16.82 -26.37 -12.18
N PRO A 18 -15.92 -25.87 -11.32
CA PRO A 18 -16.17 -24.63 -10.63
C PRO A 18 -16.21 -23.55 -11.69
N ILE A 19 -17.30 -22.79 -11.73
CA ILE A 19 -17.31 -21.44 -12.31
C ILE A 19 -16.31 -20.67 -11.44
N VAL A 20 -15.03 -20.71 -11.80
CA VAL A 20 -13.99 -19.96 -11.11
C VAL A 20 -14.36 -18.49 -11.26
N ASP A 21 -14.77 -17.87 -10.16
CA ASP A 21 -15.11 -16.46 -10.09
C ASP A 21 -13.96 -15.66 -10.73
N SER A 22 -14.28 -14.85 -11.74
CA SER A 22 -13.28 -14.06 -12.47
C SER A 22 -12.45 -13.18 -11.54
N LYS A 23 -13.03 -12.76 -10.41
CA LYS A 23 -12.33 -12.01 -9.35
C LYS A 23 -11.29 -12.86 -8.63
N TYR A 24 -11.62 -14.12 -8.34
CA TYR A 24 -10.69 -15.05 -7.69
C TYR A 24 -9.48 -15.32 -8.58
N LYS A 25 -9.72 -15.57 -9.87
CA LYS A 25 -8.64 -15.77 -10.85
C LYS A 25 -7.76 -14.54 -11.00
N LEU A 26 -8.35 -13.35 -11.03
CA LEU A 26 -7.60 -12.09 -11.12
C LEU A 26 -6.73 -11.85 -9.88
N LEU A 27 -7.26 -12.16 -8.68
CA LEU A 27 -6.53 -12.09 -7.42
C LEU A 27 -5.34 -13.06 -7.39
N GLU A 28 -5.54 -14.30 -7.86
CA GLU A 28 -4.50 -15.32 -7.93
C GLU A 28 -3.34 -14.90 -8.85
N LEU A 29 -3.69 -14.43 -10.07
CA LEU A 29 -2.72 -13.93 -11.05
C LEU A 29 -1.93 -12.73 -10.49
N ARG A 30 -2.62 -11.78 -9.84
CA ARG A 30 -1.98 -10.61 -9.25
C ARG A 30 -1.05 -11.01 -8.11
N SER A 31 -1.47 -11.90 -7.23
CA SER A 31 -0.67 -12.36 -6.09
C SER A 31 0.60 -13.07 -6.56
N LYS A 32 0.49 -13.93 -7.58
CA LYS A 32 1.65 -14.60 -8.18
C LYS A 32 2.64 -13.61 -8.77
N GLN A 33 2.13 -12.59 -9.48
CA GLN A 33 2.97 -11.56 -10.09
C GLN A 33 3.69 -10.71 -9.05
N VAL A 34 2.97 -10.25 -8.01
CA VAL A 34 3.52 -9.48 -6.90
C VAL A 34 4.62 -10.28 -6.20
N MET A 35 4.34 -11.53 -5.83
CA MET A 35 5.31 -12.36 -5.12
C MET A 35 6.53 -12.70 -5.97
N THR A 36 6.37 -12.88 -7.28
CA THR A 36 7.50 -13.09 -8.21
C THR A 36 8.41 -11.86 -8.27
N ILE A 37 7.84 -10.66 -8.32
CA ILE A 37 8.61 -9.41 -8.30
C ILE A 37 9.31 -9.26 -6.95
N PHE A 38 8.58 -9.48 -5.86
CA PHE A 38 9.10 -9.36 -4.51
C PHE A 38 10.27 -10.30 -4.24
N GLN A 39 10.19 -11.57 -4.64
CA GLN A 39 11.28 -12.55 -4.51
C GLN A 39 12.53 -12.14 -5.28
N LYS A 40 12.40 -11.43 -6.42
CA LYS A 40 13.56 -10.91 -7.17
C LYS A 40 14.21 -9.71 -6.48
N GLN A 41 13.42 -8.89 -5.80
CA GLN A 41 13.83 -7.66 -5.13
C GLN A 41 14.23 -7.85 -3.67
N SER A 42 14.16 -9.08 -3.17
CA SER A 42 14.49 -9.39 -1.78
C SER A 42 15.40 -10.61 -1.69
N GLU A 43 15.96 -10.82 -0.51
CA GLU A 43 16.84 -11.92 -0.22
C GLU A 43 16.64 -12.43 1.20
N LEU A 44 16.96 -13.71 1.40
CA LEU A 44 16.85 -14.39 2.68
C LEU A 44 18.25 -14.63 3.22
N ILE A 45 18.54 -14.08 4.39
CA ILE A 45 19.80 -14.33 5.09
C ILE A 45 19.64 -15.62 5.89
N SER A 46 20.41 -16.63 5.52
CA SER A 46 20.43 -17.93 6.20
C SER A 46 20.88 -17.80 7.66
N ASN A 47 20.21 -18.56 8.53
CA ASN A 47 20.63 -18.79 9.91
C ASN A 47 20.62 -20.31 10.12
N ALA A 48 21.76 -20.92 10.40
CA ALA A 48 21.92 -22.38 10.38
C ALA A 48 20.98 -23.12 11.35
N GLU A 49 20.59 -22.48 12.47
CA GLU A 49 19.76 -23.09 13.51
C GLU A 49 18.35 -22.50 13.62
N ASN A 50 18.07 -21.38 12.95
CA ASN A 50 16.79 -20.67 13.05
C ASN A 50 16.19 -20.42 11.67
N LEU A 51 14.97 -19.89 11.64
CA LEU A 51 14.41 -19.39 10.38
C LEU A 51 15.29 -18.27 9.80
N PRO A 52 15.40 -18.20 8.46
CA PRO A 52 16.10 -17.11 7.81
C PRO A 52 15.38 -15.79 8.02
N THR A 53 16.12 -14.70 7.88
CA THR A 53 15.58 -13.34 7.97
C THR A 53 15.50 -12.73 6.59
N GLY A 54 14.31 -12.27 6.19
CA GLY A 54 14.12 -11.56 4.93
C GLY A 54 14.58 -10.11 4.99
N ARG A 55 15.26 -9.64 3.93
CA ARG A 55 15.53 -8.22 3.70
C ARG A 55 15.33 -7.83 2.24
N LEU A 56 14.98 -6.58 2.00
CA LEU A 56 14.98 -5.99 0.66
C LEU A 56 16.41 -5.76 0.17
N LYS A 57 16.63 -5.90 -1.14
CA LYS A 57 17.90 -5.54 -1.76
C LYS A 57 18.07 -4.02 -1.81
N PRO A 58 19.30 -3.48 -1.83
CA PRO A 58 19.51 -2.02 -1.86
C PRO A 58 18.95 -1.34 -3.12
N ASP A 59 18.85 -2.07 -4.23
CA ASP A 59 18.47 -1.60 -5.56
C ASP A 59 17.02 -1.95 -5.94
N THR A 60 16.14 -2.12 -4.94
CA THR A 60 14.73 -2.41 -5.22
C THR A 60 14.04 -1.32 -6.03
N ASP A 61 13.19 -1.73 -6.97
CA ASP A 61 12.37 -0.87 -7.79
C ASP A 61 10.88 -1.10 -7.51
N PHE A 62 10.28 -0.20 -6.73
CA PHE A 62 8.84 -0.26 -6.45
C PHE A 62 7.98 -0.09 -7.71
N SER A 63 8.50 0.51 -8.77
CA SER A 63 7.75 0.70 -10.02
C SER A 63 7.46 -0.61 -10.75
N ALA A 64 8.24 -1.67 -10.48
CA ALA A 64 8.02 -3.00 -11.04
C ALA A 64 6.63 -3.58 -10.70
N TYR A 65 6.00 -3.15 -9.60
CA TYR A 65 4.65 -3.58 -9.22
C TYR A 65 3.52 -2.93 -10.03
N ASN A 66 3.82 -1.88 -10.81
CA ASN A 66 2.88 -1.25 -11.74
C ASN A 66 2.77 -2.04 -13.04
N THR A 67 2.14 -3.19 -12.92
CA THR A 67 2.06 -4.21 -13.98
C THR A 67 0.85 -3.96 -14.89
N PRO A 68 0.88 -4.40 -16.17
CA PRO A 68 -0.28 -4.28 -17.07
C PRO A 68 -1.59 -4.85 -16.51
N LEU A 69 -1.50 -5.85 -15.62
CA LEU A 69 -2.65 -6.47 -14.96
C LEU A 69 -3.49 -5.48 -14.14
N LEU A 70 -2.91 -4.36 -13.68
CA LEU A 70 -3.66 -3.32 -12.96
C LEU A 70 -4.75 -2.67 -13.82
N LYS A 71 -4.65 -2.74 -15.16
CA LYS A 71 -5.68 -2.22 -16.07
C LYS A 71 -7.01 -2.98 -15.96
N GLU A 72 -6.98 -4.21 -15.46
CA GLU A 72 -8.18 -5.02 -15.19
C GLU A 72 -8.88 -4.63 -13.88
N TYR A 73 -8.27 -3.75 -13.07
CA TYR A 73 -8.84 -3.23 -11.82
C TYR A 73 -9.49 -1.86 -12.03
N SER A 74 -10.26 -1.41 -11.04
CA SER A 74 -10.91 -0.09 -11.07
C SER A 74 -9.89 1.05 -11.19
N VAL A 75 -10.35 2.19 -11.73
CA VAL A 75 -9.52 3.39 -11.89
C VAL A 75 -8.92 3.83 -10.55
N ASP A 76 -9.67 3.75 -9.45
CA ASP A 76 -9.14 4.12 -8.12
C ASP A 76 -7.97 3.24 -7.68
N ILE A 77 -8.02 1.93 -7.97
CA ILE A 77 -6.91 1.01 -7.70
C ILE A 77 -5.71 1.36 -8.56
N GLN A 78 -5.93 1.67 -9.85
CA GLN A 78 -4.85 2.11 -10.74
C GLN A 78 -4.21 3.41 -10.25
N LEU A 79 -5.01 4.37 -9.77
CA LEU A 79 -4.54 5.67 -9.29
C LEU A 79 -3.75 5.55 -7.98
N ILE A 80 -4.22 4.78 -6.99
CA ILE A 80 -3.46 4.60 -5.74
C ILE A 80 -2.11 3.90 -6.00
N TRP A 81 -2.08 2.91 -6.90
CA TRP A 81 -0.81 2.28 -7.31
C TRP A 81 0.11 3.25 -8.05
N GLY A 82 -0.43 4.01 -9.00
CA GLY A 82 0.33 5.02 -9.73
C GLY A 82 0.95 6.06 -8.79
N LEU A 83 0.19 6.49 -7.78
CA LEU A 83 0.69 7.41 -6.76
C LEU A 83 1.75 6.76 -5.87
N ALA A 84 1.55 5.52 -5.43
CA ALA A 84 2.53 4.81 -4.60
C ALA A 84 3.90 4.76 -5.30
N VAL A 85 3.93 4.39 -6.59
CA VAL A 85 5.15 4.42 -7.40
C VAL A 85 5.75 5.83 -7.45
N ALA A 86 4.94 6.84 -7.73
CA ALA A 86 5.42 8.23 -7.79
C ALA A 86 6.01 8.71 -6.46
N LEU A 87 5.46 8.27 -5.32
CA LEU A 87 5.97 8.61 -3.99
C LEU A 87 7.34 7.96 -3.71
N PHE A 88 7.51 6.67 -4.04
CA PHE A 88 8.82 6.01 -3.92
C PHE A 88 9.88 6.61 -4.84
N GLN A 89 9.48 7.14 -5.99
CA GLN A 89 10.39 7.82 -6.94
C GLN A 89 10.55 9.32 -6.68
N SER A 90 9.98 9.87 -5.60
CA SER A 90 9.98 11.32 -5.32
C SER A 90 9.40 12.19 -6.46
N ASN A 91 8.47 11.66 -7.24
CA ASN A 91 7.88 12.29 -8.42
C ASN A 91 6.37 12.62 -8.25
N SER A 92 5.90 12.73 -7.01
CA SER A 92 4.49 12.95 -6.71
C SER A 92 3.93 14.27 -7.25
N GLN A 93 4.76 15.31 -7.35
CA GLN A 93 4.37 16.60 -7.93
C GLN A 93 4.02 16.49 -9.41
N SER A 94 4.79 15.72 -10.19
CA SER A 94 4.49 15.49 -11.61
C SER A 94 3.33 14.54 -11.77
N TRP A 95 3.19 13.56 -10.89
CA TRP A 95 2.06 12.63 -10.90
C TRP A 95 0.71 13.36 -10.77
N ILE A 96 0.57 14.24 -9.77
CA ILE A 96 -0.68 15.00 -9.60
C ILE A 96 -0.91 15.98 -10.76
N ARG A 97 0.16 16.50 -11.38
CA ARG A 97 0.06 17.34 -12.59
C ARG A 97 -0.52 16.54 -13.76
N ASN A 98 -0.01 15.34 -13.98
CA ASN A 98 -0.47 14.45 -15.05
C ASN A 98 -1.90 13.95 -14.79
N LEU A 99 -2.28 13.77 -13.52
CA LEU A 99 -3.64 13.41 -13.13
C LEU A 99 -4.67 14.47 -13.55
N VAL A 100 -4.36 15.75 -13.31
CA VAL A 100 -5.30 16.85 -13.59
C VAL A 100 -5.25 17.33 -15.03
N LEU A 101 -4.12 17.17 -15.73
CA LEU A 101 -3.88 17.70 -17.07
C LEU A 101 -5.02 17.43 -18.08
N PRO A 102 -5.66 16.24 -18.15
CA PRO A 102 -6.75 15.98 -19.10
C PRO A 102 -7.96 16.92 -18.94
N GLY A 103 -8.16 17.52 -17.75
CA GLY A 103 -9.25 18.47 -17.50
C GLY A 103 -8.94 19.92 -17.88
N LEU A 104 -7.71 20.23 -18.34
CA LEU A 104 -7.25 21.60 -18.55
C LEU A 104 -8.06 22.32 -19.64
N GLU A 105 -8.21 21.71 -20.81
CA GLU A 105 -8.88 22.34 -21.96
C GLU A 105 -10.35 22.65 -21.63
N SER A 106 -11.05 21.69 -21.05
CA SER A 106 -12.45 21.89 -20.61
C SER A 106 -12.56 23.00 -19.57
N GLN A 107 -11.63 23.08 -18.61
CA GLN A 107 -11.66 24.14 -17.60
C GLN A 107 -11.34 25.52 -18.21
N LEU A 108 -10.43 25.61 -19.17
CA LEU A 108 -10.14 26.84 -19.91
C LEU A 108 -11.39 27.33 -20.65
N GLU A 109 -12.08 26.45 -21.37
CA GLU A 109 -13.32 26.82 -22.06
C GLU A 109 -14.40 27.33 -21.11
N ILE A 110 -14.57 26.68 -19.96
CA ILE A 110 -15.54 27.09 -18.94
C ILE A 110 -15.16 28.48 -18.38
N ASN A 111 -13.89 28.66 -17.99
CA ASN A 111 -13.42 29.90 -17.38
C ASN A 111 -13.49 31.09 -18.36
N LEU A 112 -13.11 30.90 -19.62
CA LEU A 112 -13.17 31.93 -20.66
C LEU A 112 -14.61 32.35 -21.01
N LYS A 113 -15.59 31.44 -20.87
CA LYS A 113 -17.01 31.77 -21.05
C LYS A 113 -17.61 32.51 -19.86
N GLN A 114 -17.09 32.26 -18.66
CA GLN A 114 -17.64 32.79 -17.40
C GLN A 114 -16.98 34.09 -16.93
N HIS A 115 -15.75 34.37 -17.40
CA HIS A 115 -14.94 35.47 -16.91
C HIS A 115 -14.34 36.25 -18.08
N ASP A 116 -14.58 37.56 -18.08
CA ASP A 116 -13.94 38.53 -18.97
C ASP A 116 -12.71 39.13 -18.26
N ASP A 117 -11.72 38.29 -17.95
CA ASP A 117 -10.47 38.69 -17.31
C ASP A 117 -9.27 38.17 -18.12
N PRO A 118 -8.38 39.04 -18.62
CA PRO A 118 -7.22 38.64 -19.43
C PRO A 118 -6.32 37.61 -18.74
N PHE A 119 -6.23 37.64 -17.40
CA PHE A 119 -5.37 36.74 -16.63
C PHE A 119 -6.04 35.41 -16.26
N VAL A 120 -7.29 35.16 -16.68
CA VAL A 120 -7.98 33.90 -16.36
C VAL A 120 -7.23 32.69 -16.91
N THR A 121 -6.66 32.82 -18.10
CA THR A 121 -5.86 31.77 -18.76
C THR A 121 -4.56 31.51 -18.00
N THR A 122 -3.84 32.56 -17.61
CA THR A 122 -2.62 32.46 -16.78
C THR A 122 -2.91 31.73 -15.46
N PHE A 123 -3.95 32.15 -14.74
CA PHE A 123 -4.32 31.53 -13.49
C PHE A 123 -4.76 30.07 -13.68
N THR A 124 -5.53 29.77 -14.74
CA THR A 124 -5.95 28.40 -15.04
C THR A 124 -4.73 27.52 -15.27
N TYR A 125 -3.75 27.94 -16.06
CA TYR A 125 -2.50 27.19 -16.23
C TYR A 125 -1.75 26.96 -14.91
N LEU A 126 -1.67 27.98 -14.04
CA LEU A 126 -1.08 27.83 -12.70
C LEU A 126 -1.84 26.81 -11.84
N SER A 127 -3.18 26.81 -11.88
CA SER A 127 -4.00 25.88 -11.12
C SER A 127 -3.84 24.41 -11.55
N PHE A 128 -3.37 24.16 -12.78
CA PHE A 128 -3.01 22.84 -13.31
C PHE A 128 -1.49 22.58 -13.26
N GLY A 129 -0.71 23.46 -12.62
CA GLY A 129 0.74 23.32 -12.49
C GLY A 129 1.51 23.49 -13.80
N GLN A 130 0.88 24.03 -14.86
CA GLN A 130 1.47 24.27 -16.18
C GLN A 130 2.26 25.58 -16.19
N ARG A 131 3.40 25.60 -15.50
CA ARG A 131 4.21 26.81 -15.31
C ARG A 131 4.70 27.43 -16.63
N ASP A 132 5.10 26.60 -17.58
CA ASP A 132 5.62 27.09 -18.87
C ASP A 132 4.53 27.80 -19.68
N LEU A 133 3.32 27.21 -19.74
CA LEU A 133 2.16 27.83 -20.40
C LEU A 133 1.71 29.10 -19.68
N ALA A 134 1.67 29.09 -18.33
CA ALA A 134 1.37 30.27 -17.54
C ALA A 134 2.38 31.40 -17.76
N CYS A 135 3.67 31.07 -17.86
CA CYS A 135 4.74 32.01 -18.13
C CYS A 135 4.60 32.66 -19.51
N GLN A 136 4.33 31.86 -20.54
CA GLN A 136 4.11 32.33 -21.91
C GLN A 136 2.89 33.26 -21.98
N GLU A 137 1.80 32.91 -21.30
CA GLU A 137 0.59 33.73 -21.29
C GLU A 137 0.79 35.04 -20.52
N ALA A 138 1.44 35.02 -19.35
CA ALA A 138 1.77 36.24 -18.62
C ALA A 138 2.66 37.19 -19.46
N LYS A 139 3.60 36.64 -20.22
CA LYS A 139 4.43 37.40 -21.16
C LYS A 139 3.62 37.99 -22.31
N ARG A 140 2.64 37.25 -22.85
CA ARG A 140 1.72 37.73 -23.90
C ARG A 140 0.87 38.91 -23.42
N LEU A 141 0.52 38.93 -22.14
CA LEU A 141 -0.19 40.02 -21.46
C LEU A 141 0.74 41.14 -20.96
N GLU A 142 2.01 41.14 -21.39
CA GLU A 142 3.02 42.15 -21.05
C GLU A 142 3.40 42.24 -19.56
N ASP A 143 3.01 41.28 -18.71
CA ASP A 143 3.51 41.17 -17.33
C ASP A 143 4.77 40.31 -17.28
N PHE A 144 5.87 40.92 -17.73
CA PHE A 144 7.20 40.28 -17.72
C PHE A 144 7.70 39.94 -16.32
N GLN A 145 7.28 40.68 -15.29
CA GLN A 145 7.70 40.42 -13.92
C GLN A 145 7.03 39.16 -13.39
N LEU A 146 5.71 39.02 -13.56
CA LEU A 146 4.99 37.80 -13.21
C LEU A 146 5.55 36.60 -13.97
N SER A 147 5.75 36.73 -15.29
CA SER A 147 6.34 35.70 -16.15
C SER A 147 7.71 35.22 -15.63
N MET A 148 8.58 36.15 -15.23
CA MET A 148 9.90 35.87 -14.66
C MET A 148 9.79 35.11 -13.32
N TYR A 149 8.89 35.53 -12.41
CA TYR A 149 8.69 34.84 -11.14
C TYR A 149 8.04 33.45 -11.29
N ILE A 150 7.10 33.28 -12.24
CA ILE A 150 6.53 31.96 -12.56
C ILE A 150 7.66 30.99 -12.97
N THR A 151 8.54 31.42 -13.88
CA THR A 151 9.67 30.61 -14.36
C THR A 151 10.60 30.24 -13.21
N HIS A 152 10.99 31.23 -12.39
CA HIS A 152 11.93 30.99 -11.30
C HIS A 152 11.34 30.19 -10.14
N SER A 153 10.02 30.20 -9.92
CA SER A 153 9.38 29.38 -8.89
C SER A 153 9.58 27.87 -9.09
N GLY A 154 9.90 27.44 -10.31
CA GLY A 154 10.26 26.06 -10.61
C GLY A 154 11.74 25.70 -10.37
N LEU A 155 12.59 26.68 -10.08
CA LEU A 155 14.05 26.51 -9.99
C LEU A 155 14.62 26.92 -8.62
N LYS A 156 13.92 27.79 -7.89
CA LYS A 156 14.32 28.33 -6.59
C LYS A 156 13.12 28.82 -5.80
N ASP A 157 13.30 29.04 -4.51
CA ASP A 157 12.28 29.67 -3.69
C ASP A 157 12.24 31.18 -3.99
N VAL A 158 11.11 31.66 -4.51
CA VAL A 158 10.88 33.07 -4.84
C VAL A 158 9.85 33.73 -3.93
N ARG A 159 9.29 33.01 -2.95
CA ARG A 159 8.06 33.44 -2.27
C ARG A 159 8.25 34.72 -1.48
N GLU A 160 9.34 34.84 -0.73
CA GLU A 160 9.64 36.07 0.03
C GLU A 160 9.83 37.27 -0.91
N THR A 161 10.63 37.10 -1.98
CA THR A 161 10.84 38.14 -3.00
C THR A 161 9.54 38.56 -3.66
N VAL A 162 8.66 37.62 -3.99
CA VAL A 162 7.36 37.91 -4.61
C VAL A 162 6.43 38.61 -3.63
N GLN A 163 6.44 38.23 -2.34
CA GLN A 163 5.66 38.93 -1.31
C GLN A 163 6.10 40.38 -1.13
N ASP A 164 7.41 40.65 -1.15
CA ASP A 164 7.93 42.02 -1.08
C ASP A 164 7.65 42.82 -2.36
N HIS A 165 7.65 42.15 -3.51
CA HIS A 165 7.23 42.76 -4.77
C HIS A 165 5.73 43.12 -4.76
N ILE A 166 4.87 42.24 -4.24
CA ILE A 166 3.44 42.53 -4.07
C ILE A 166 3.25 43.76 -3.17
N LYS A 167 3.97 43.87 -2.04
CA LYS A 167 3.93 45.07 -1.18
C LYS A 167 4.34 46.33 -1.95
N THR A 168 5.35 46.23 -2.82
CA THR A 168 5.78 47.34 -3.67
C THR A 168 4.70 47.74 -4.68
N LEU A 169 4.01 46.79 -5.29
CA LEU A 169 2.88 47.06 -6.18
C LEU A 169 1.70 47.72 -5.45
N GLN A 170 1.48 47.35 -4.19
CA GLN A 170 0.46 47.94 -3.32
C GLN A 170 0.79 49.38 -2.95
N THR A 171 2.04 49.67 -2.53
CA THR A 171 2.45 51.05 -2.19
C THR A 171 2.46 51.98 -3.40
N GLN A 172 2.68 51.44 -4.60
CA GLN A 172 2.59 52.18 -5.87
C GLN A 172 1.16 52.35 -6.40
N GLY A 173 0.13 51.81 -5.71
CA GLY A 173 -1.26 51.85 -6.17
C GLY A 173 -1.58 50.99 -7.41
N LYS A 174 -0.59 50.25 -7.94
CA LYS A 174 -0.76 49.38 -9.11
C LYS A 174 -1.61 48.17 -8.78
N TRP A 175 -1.45 47.63 -7.58
CA TRP A 175 -2.17 46.45 -7.13
C TRP A 175 -3.69 46.63 -7.19
N GLN A 176 -4.21 47.78 -6.78
CA GLN A 176 -5.64 48.07 -6.73
C GLN A 176 -6.27 48.05 -8.12
N ASN A 177 -5.52 48.43 -9.15
CA ASN A 177 -5.97 48.43 -10.55
C ASN A 177 -5.90 47.05 -11.22
N MET A 178 -5.27 46.05 -10.58
CA MET A 178 -5.17 44.69 -11.13
C MET A 178 -6.50 43.95 -11.00
N THR A 179 -6.81 43.14 -12.01
CA THR A 179 -7.99 42.27 -12.01
C THR A 179 -7.86 41.15 -10.96
N PRO A 180 -8.98 40.52 -10.54
CA PRO A 180 -8.92 39.42 -9.57
C PRO A 180 -8.02 38.26 -10.02
N PHE A 181 -8.06 37.82 -11.29
CA PHE A 181 -7.21 36.70 -11.72
C PHE A 181 -5.74 37.09 -11.84
N HIS A 182 -5.45 38.36 -12.11
CA HIS A 182 -4.09 38.88 -12.07
C HIS A 182 -3.50 38.80 -10.65
N LYS A 183 -4.26 39.28 -9.66
CA LYS A 183 -3.90 39.18 -8.23
C LYS A 183 -3.78 37.72 -7.77
N ARG A 184 -4.69 36.83 -8.19
CA ARG A 184 -4.62 35.39 -7.89
C ARG A 184 -3.34 34.75 -8.42
N SER A 185 -2.90 35.14 -9.62
CA SER A 185 -1.66 34.64 -10.21
C SER A 185 -0.44 35.05 -9.38
N TRP A 186 -0.36 36.33 -8.98
CA TRP A 186 0.68 36.83 -8.07
C TRP A 186 0.67 36.13 -6.70
N ARG A 187 -0.52 36.01 -6.07
CA ARG A 187 -0.68 35.34 -4.77
C ARG A 187 -0.28 33.85 -4.85
N THR A 188 -0.62 33.17 -5.95
CA THR A 188 -0.22 31.77 -6.20
C THR A 188 1.31 31.61 -6.16
N ILE A 189 2.05 32.43 -6.90
CA ILE A 189 3.52 32.35 -6.91
C ILE A 189 4.15 32.78 -5.58
N SER A 190 3.47 33.65 -4.83
CA SER A 190 3.87 34.02 -3.46
C SER A 190 3.70 32.90 -2.42
N GLY A 191 3.01 31.81 -2.81
CA GLY A 191 2.71 30.67 -1.92
C GLY A 191 1.61 30.93 -0.89
N LYS A 192 0.85 32.03 -1.03
CA LYS A 192 -0.32 32.37 -0.22
C LYS A 192 -1.58 32.04 -1.01
N LEU A 193 -2.21 30.92 -0.68
CA LEU A 193 -3.36 30.36 -1.40
C LEU A 193 -4.69 30.52 -0.63
N ASP A 194 -4.60 31.00 0.60
CA ASP A 194 -5.68 31.28 1.52
C ASP A 194 -6.47 32.56 1.17
N TYR A 195 -7.48 32.87 1.97
CA TYR A 195 -8.23 34.11 1.85
C TYR A 195 -7.34 35.33 2.09
N SER A 196 -7.38 36.27 1.14
CA SER A 196 -6.73 37.57 1.27
C SER A 196 -7.77 38.61 1.69
N GLU A 197 -7.65 39.13 2.91
CA GLU A 197 -8.54 40.18 3.41
C GLU A 197 -8.49 41.45 2.56
N GLU A 198 -7.28 41.86 2.16
CA GLU A 198 -7.04 43.03 1.31
C GLU A 198 -7.72 42.91 -0.06
N ASP A 199 -7.80 41.68 -0.60
CA ASP A 199 -8.31 41.43 -1.95
C ASP A 199 -9.77 40.95 -1.98
N GLY A 200 -10.31 40.51 -0.83
CA GLY A 200 -11.69 40.04 -0.71
C GLY A 200 -11.99 38.68 -1.34
N PHE A 201 -10.97 37.87 -1.65
CA PHE A 201 -11.15 36.55 -2.27
C PHE A 201 -10.20 35.49 -1.73
N THR A 202 -10.56 34.22 -1.94
CA THR A 202 -9.68 33.05 -1.73
C THR A 202 -9.05 32.64 -3.06
N VAL A 203 -7.74 32.40 -3.09
CA VAL A 203 -7.02 32.12 -4.36
C VAL A 203 -7.54 30.86 -5.03
N THR A 204 -7.85 29.82 -4.25
CA THR A 204 -8.36 28.51 -4.69
C THR A 204 -9.86 28.48 -4.98
N GLU A 205 -10.57 29.61 -4.90
CA GLU A 205 -12.01 29.65 -5.14
C GLU A 205 -12.35 29.16 -6.57
N ARG A 206 -13.31 28.23 -6.65
CA ARG A 206 -13.79 27.57 -7.90
C ARG A 206 -12.74 26.72 -8.62
N VAL A 207 -11.64 26.38 -7.95
CA VAL A 207 -10.68 25.40 -8.45
C VAL A 207 -11.10 24.01 -7.95
N SER A 208 -11.01 22.98 -8.80
CA SER A 208 -11.32 21.59 -8.40
C SER A 208 -10.42 21.14 -7.24
N TRP A 209 -10.88 20.22 -6.40
CA TRP A 209 -10.11 19.82 -5.23
C TRP A 209 -8.76 19.18 -5.60
N GLN A 210 -8.68 18.47 -6.72
CA GLN A 210 -7.43 17.86 -7.20
C GLN A 210 -6.41 18.95 -7.57
N CYS A 211 -6.87 20.00 -8.26
CA CYS A 211 -6.05 21.15 -8.60
C CYS A 211 -5.68 21.96 -7.36
N CYS A 212 -6.61 22.15 -6.40
CA CYS A 212 -6.31 22.81 -5.12
C CYS A 212 -5.19 22.08 -4.38
N LEU A 213 -5.33 20.77 -4.18
CA LEU A 213 -4.31 19.92 -3.57
C LEU A 213 -2.97 20.06 -4.31
N GLY A 214 -2.99 20.01 -5.65
CA GLY A 214 -1.84 20.26 -6.51
C GLY A 214 -1.19 21.62 -6.26
N MET A 215 -1.97 22.70 -6.21
CA MET A 215 -1.46 24.05 -5.96
C MET A 215 -0.75 24.16 -4.60
N TYR A 216 -1.30 23.55 -3.53
CA TYR A 216 -0.62 23.52 -2.23
C TYR A 216 0.69 22.72 -2.28
N ILE A 217 0.73 21.63 -3.04
CA ILE A 217 1.95 20.84 -3.26
C ILE A 217 2.99 21.66 -4.05
N TRP A 218 2.60 22.29 -5.16
CA TRP A 218 3.51 22.97 -6.10
C TRP A 218 3.96 24.36 -5.66
N TYR A 219 3.13 25.10 -4.91
CA TYR A 219 3.36 26.50 -4.58
C TYR A 219 3.25 26.80 -3.08
N GLY A 220 2.52 25.99 -2.31
CA GLY A 220 2.38 26.17 -0.87
C GLY A 220 3.65 25.85 -0.08
N ASN A 221 4.47 24.93 -0.58
CA ASN A 221 5.72 24.50 0.07
C ASN A 221 6.93 25.35 -0.34
N ARG A 222 8.03 25.29 0.43
CA ARG A 222 9.28 25.94 0.02
C ARG A 222 9.92 25.13 -1.10
N PHE A 223 10.63 25.79 -2.02
CA PHE A 223 11.36 25.07 -3.04
C PHE A 223 12.49 24.25 -2.39
N GLY A 224 12.61 22.98 -2.77
CA GLY A 224 13.62 22.06 -2.24
C GLY A 224 13.23 21.35 -0.94
N ASP A 225 12.18 21.80 -0.24
CA ASP A 225 11.69 21.11 0.96
C ASP A 225 10.95 19.81 0.59
N VAL A 226 10.93 18.87 1.54
CA VAL A 226 10.07 17.69 1.45
C VAL A 226 8.62 18.17 1.36
N PRO A 227 7.84 17.76 0.33
CA PRO A 227 6.46 18.19 0.19
C PRO A 227 5.64 17.90 1.44
N SER A 228 4.77 18.84 1.82
CA SER A 228 3.86 18.69 2.96
C SER A 228 2.46 19.09 2.56
N LEU A 229 1.47 18.39 3.13
CA LEU A 229 0.05 18.73 3.03
C LEU A 229 -0.46 19.54 4.22
N GLN A 230 0.39 19.91 5.18
CA GLN A 230 -0.04 20.61 6.39
C GLN A 230 -0.81 21.90 6.08
N LYS A 231 -0.30 22.72 5.16
CA LYS A 231 -0.99 23.97 4.75
C LYS A 231 -2.35 23.72 4.10
N TYR A 232 -2.45 22.66 3.28
CA TYR A 232 -3.72 22.28 2.67
C TYR A 232 -4.72 21.81 3.73
N ASN A 233 -4.27 20.95 4.66
CA ASN A 233 -5.09 20.43 5.75
C ASN A 233 -5.59 21.55 6.64
N THR A 234 -4.74 22.52 6.98
CA THR A 234 -5.17 23.73 7.68
C THR A 234 -6.22 24.47 6.87
N ALA A 235 -5.99 24.74 5.58
CA ALA A 235 -6.92 25.51 4.74
C ALA A 235 -8.33 24.91 4.61
N ILE A 236 -8.49 23.61 4.81
CA ILE A 236 -9.79 22.92 4.79
C ILE A 236 -10.32 22.57 6.20
N ASP A 237 -9.59 22.93 7.26
CA ASP A 237 -9.96 22.63 8.64
C ASP A 237 -11.07 23.56 9.14
N SER A 238 -12.28 23.03 9.25
CA SER A 238 -13.45 23.77 9.76
C SER A 238 -13.46 23.99 11.27
N SER A 239 -12.55 23.37 12.04
CA SER A 239 -12.49 23.53 13.50
C SER A 239 -11.89 24.87 13.94
N ILE A 240 -11.14 25.55 13.06
CA ILE A 240 -10.51 26.83 13.34
C ILE A 240 -11.55 27.95 13.18
N VAL A 241 -12.00 28.50 14.30
CA VAL A 241 -13.06 29.53 14.35
C VAL A 241 -12.47 30.93 14.12
N ASN A 242 -12.18 31.26 12.86
CA ASN A 242 -11.76 32.60 12.42
C ASN A 242 -12.51 32.95 11.11
N ILE A 243 -13.06 34.16 10.96
CA ILE A 243 -13.92 34.52 9.81
C ILE A 243 -13.18 34.38 8.46
N HIS A 244 -11.92 34.82 8.39
CA HIS A 244 -11.10 34.71 7.18
C HIS A 244 -10.73 33.25 6.89
N HIS A 245 -10.48 32.48 7.94
CA HIS A 245 -10.25 31.05 7.81
C HIS A 245 -11.49 30.31 7.31
N LEU A 246 -12.66 30.56 7.90
CA LEU A 246 -13.93 29.97 7.47
C LEU A 246 -14.26 30.35 6.02
N THR A 247 -13.86 31.54 5.58
CA THR A 247 -13.97 31.94 4.17
C THR A 247 -13.04 31.12 3.28
N THR A 248 -11.82 30.82 3.74
CA THR A 248 -10.88 29.92 3.04
C THR A 248 -11.44 28.50 2.95
N VAL A 249 -11.96 27.95 4.05
CA VAL A 249 -12.57 26.61 4.11
C VAL A 249 -13.76 26.51 3.15
N LYS A 250 -14.64 27.52 3.16
CA LYS A 250 -15.82 27.56 2.27
C LYS A 250 -15.45 27.57 0.79
N ASN A 251 -14.34 28.20 0.44
CA ASN A 251 -13.94 28.44 -0.95
C ASN A 251 -12.81 27.54 -1.45
N THR A 252 -12.20 26.73 -0.58
CA THR A 252 -11.18 25.75 -0.97
C THR A 252 -11.85 24.39 -1.09
N ALA A 253 -11.80 23.81 -2.29
CA ALA A 253 -12.42 22.52 -2.52
C ALA A 253 -11.70 21.40 -1.74
N ALA A 254 -12.48 20.60 -1.02
CA ALA A 254 -12.02 19.44 -0.25
C ALA A 254 -12.38 18.12 -0.97
N PRO A 255 -11.52 17.09 -0.89
CA PRO A 255 -11.80 15.77 -1.43
C PRO A 255 -12.84 15.00 -0.63
N ASP A 256 -13.38 13.96 -1.27
CA ASP A 256 -13.99 12.86 -0.54
C ASP A 256 -12.90 12.05 0.18
N VAL A 257 -13.06 11.89 1.49
CA VAL A 257 -12.17 11.07 2.34
C VAL A 257 -12.16 9.59 1.94
N SER A 258 -13.15 9.12 1.18
CA SER A 258 -13.16 7.76 0.61
C SER A 258 -12.16 7.56 -0.53
N CYS A 259 -11.64 8.64 -1.12
CA CYS A 259 -10.73 8.59 -2.26
C CYS A 259 -9.38 7.95 -1.89
N LEU A 260 -9.09 6.78 -2.45
CA LEU A 260 -7.95 5.94 -2.09
C LEU A 260 -6.60 6.65 -2.26
N TRP A 261 -6.37 7.31 -3.41
CA TRP A 261 -5.10 7.97 -3.67
C TRP A 261 -4.94 9.24 -2.81
N TYR A 262 -6.03 9.95 -2.48
CA TYR A 262 -5.95 11.07 -1.53
C TYR A 262 -5.57 10.58 -0.12
N GLN A 263 -6.17 9.47 0.34
CA GLN A 263 -5.79 8.84 1.60
C GLN A 263 -4.30 8.45 1.62
N LEU A 264 -3.77 7.89 0.53
CA LEU A 264 -2.35 7.56 0.42
C LEU A 264 -1.46 8.82 0.48
N PHE A 265 -1.87 9.90 -0.18
CA PHE A 265 -1.18 11.19 -0.10
C PHE A 265 -1.13 11.73 1.34
N GLN A 266 -2.25 11.66 2.06
CA GLN A 266 -2.33 12.09 3.46
C GLN A 266 -1.47 11.22 4.37
N TRP A 267 -1.52 9.90 4.19
CA TRP A 267 -0.66 8.98 4.93
C TRP A 267 0.83 9.27 4.73
N TRP A 268 1.22 9.69 3.53
CA TRP A 268 2.62 9.90 3.18
C TRP A 268 3.14 11.30 3.52
N LEU A 269 2.35 12.35 3.29
CA LEU A 269 2.79 13.76 3.33
C LEU A 269 1.97 14.64 4.29
N GLY A 270 0.95 14.11 4.94
CA GLY A 270 -0.03 14.89 5.71
C GLY A 270 -0.53 14.17 6.96
N ASP A 271 -1.86 14.16 7.12
CA ASP A 271 -2.51 13.56 8.28
C ASP A 271 -2.78 12.06 8.06
N LYS A 272 -1.99 11.24 8.75
CA LYS A 272 -2.10 9.78 8.69
C LYS A 272 -3.44 9.25 9.19
N GLY A 273 -4.16 10.00 10.02
CA GLY A 273 -5.47 9.64 10.55
C GLY A 273 -6.58 9.54 9.49
N ILE A 274 -6.37 10.15 8.32
CA ILE A 274 -7.31 10.07 7.19
C ILE A 274 -7.27 8.69 6.51
N ALA A 275 -6.16 7.97 6.63
CA ALA A 275 -5.95 6.71 5.92
C ALA A 275 -6.76 5.56 6.51
N LYS A 276 -7.66 4.99 5.71
CA LYS A 276 -8.43 3.79 6.05
C LYS A 276 -7.85 2.59 5.31
N LEU A 277 -6.76 2.03 5.87
CA LEU A 277 -5.97 0.97 5.23
C LEU A 277 -6.79 -0.27 4.82
N ASP A 278 -7.90 -0.58 5.53
CA ASP A 278 -8.80 -1.68 5.17
C ASP A 278 -9.53 -1.48 3.82
N SER A 279 -9.57 -0.25 3.31
CA SER A 279 -10.14 0.07 1.98
C SER A 279 -9.13 -0.03 0.84
N TRP A 280 -7.84 -0.20 1.14
CA TRP A 280 -6.78 -0.21 0.14
C TRP A 280 -6.54 -1.63 -0.41
N PRO A 281 -5.92 -1.76 -1.60
CA PRO A 281 -5.46 -3.06 -2.09
C PRO A 281 -4.52 -3.72 -1.07
N LEU A 282 -4.83 -4.96 -0.68
CA LEU A 282 -4.09 -5.65 0.37
C LEU A 282 -2.62 -5.89 0.01
N ASP A 283 -2.34 -6.16 -1.26
CA ASP A 283 -0.99 -6.30 -1.80
C ASP A 283 -0.19 -4.99 -1.66
N LEU A 284 -0.82 -3.84 -1.91
CA LEU A 284 -0.20 -2.53 -1.69
C LEU A 284 0.12 -2.31 -0.22
N VAL A 285 -0.86 -2.52 0.68
CA VAL A 285 -0.66 -2.29 2.13
C VAL A 285 0.46 -3.19 2.66
N TRP A 286 0.49 -4.46 2.25
CA TRP A 286 1.57 -5.36 2.61
C TRP A 286 2.93 -4.87 2.10
N LEU A 287 3.05 -4.51 0.82
CA LEU A 287 4.31 -3.99 0.30
C LEU A 287 4.76 -2.73 1.04
N LEU A 288 3.85 -1.83 1.42
CA LEU A 288 4.17 -0.66 2.22
C LEU A 288 4.74 -1.04 3.60
N THR A 289 4.26 -2.13 4.21
CA THR A 289 4.82 -2.62 5.49
C THR A 289 6.29 -3.05 5.36
N VAL A 290 6.67 -3.58 4.19
CA VAL A 290 8.03 -4.09 3.94
C VAL A 290 8.97 -3.00 3.42
N TYR A 291 8.51 -2.19 2.46
CA TYR A 291 9.33 -1.15 1.80
C TYR A 291 9.46 0.14 2.61
N LYS A 292 8.53 0.41 3.53
CA LYS A 292 8.59 1.57 4.42
C LYS A 292 8.38 1.13 5.87
N PRO A 293 9.36 0.44 6.49
CA PRO A 293 9.23 -0.06 7.86
C PRO A 293 9.34 1.10 8.86
N SER A 294 8.27 1.89 9.01
CA SER A 294 8.15 2.97 10.00
C SER A 294 7.52 2.48 11.32
N GLY A 295 7.02 1.23 11.36
CA GLY A 295 6.22 0.71 12.46
C GLY A 295 4.77 1.22 12.48
N GLU A 296 4.38 2.02 11.49
CA GLU A 296 3.08 2.70 11.45
C GLU A 296 1.96 1.81 10.89
N ILE A 297 2.30 0.85 10.03
CA ILE A 297 1.35 -0.16 9.58
C ILE A 297 1.47 -1.38 10.49
N SER A 298 0.33 -1.81 11.04
CA SER A 298 0.25 -2.99 11.89
C SER A 298 0.65 -4.27 11.14
N ASP A 299 1.40 -5.15 11.83
CA ASP A 299 1.77 -6.48 11.34
C ASP A 299 0.53 -7.34 10.98
N LEU A 300 -0.66 -6.96 11.47
CA LEU A 300 -1.94 -7.56 11.07
C LEU A 300 -2.14 -7.56 9.54
N TYR A 301 -1.71 -6.52 8.83
CA TYR A 301 -1.89 -6.46 7.38
C TYR A 301 -0.94 -7.41 6.65
N ALA A 302 0.27 -7.61 7.17
CA ALA A 302 1.16 -8.63 6.66
C ALA A 302 0.59 -10.04 6.88
N MET A 303 -0.02 -10.28 8.05
CA MET A 303 -0.73 -11.54 8.31
C MET A 303 -1.93 -11.73 7.38
N LYS A 304 -2.76 -10.71 7.15
CA LYS A 304 -3.89 -10.77 6.20
C LYS A 304 -3.42 -11.14 4.79
N TRP A 305 -2.28 -10.60 4.33
CA TRP A 305 -1.71 -10.95 3.03
C TRP A 305 -1.26 -12.41 2.97
N ILE A 306 -0.55 -12.89 3.99
CA ILE A 306 -0.12 -14.28 4.10
C ILE A 306 -1.32 -15.23 4.09
N GLU A 307 -2.36 -14.93 4.87
CA GLU A 307 -3.61 -15.69 4.89
C GLU A 307 -4.35 -15.65 3.55
N ASN A 308 -4.25 -14.54 2.81
CA ASN A 308 -4.80 -14.45 1.47
C ASN A 308 -4.05 -15.37 0.50
N LEU A 309 -2.73 -15.46 0.58
CA LEU A 309 -1.91 -16.39 -0.20
C LEU A 309 -2.25 -17.86 0.12
N GLU A 310 -2.46 -18.19 1.40
CA GLU A 310 -2.93 -19.53 1.82
C GLU A 310 -4.34 -19.86 1.30
N LYS A 311 -5.21 -18.87 1.11
CA LYS A 311 -6.58 -19.09 0.57
C LYS A 311 -6.60 -19.34 -0.93
N ILE A 312 -5.54 -18.96 -1.64
CA ILE A 312 -5.40 -19.14 -3.09
C ILE A 312 -4.38 -20.23 -3.45
N ASP A 313 -4.13 -21.17 -2.52
CA ASP A 313 -3.22 -22.30 -2.68
C ASP A 313 -1.78 -21.90 -3.08
N GLN A 314 -1.29 -20.76 -2.60
CA GLN A 314 0.09 -20.28 -2.80
C GLN A 314 0.93 -20.39 -1.52
N SER A 315 0.97 -21.58 -0.94
CA SER A 315 1.61 -21.84 0.36
C SER A 315 3.10 -21.52 0.38
N GLU A 316 3.87 -21.78 -0.70
CA GLU A 316 5.29 -21.37 -0.72
C GLU A 316 5.45 -19.84 -0.73
N SER A 317 4.60 -19.12 -1.45
CA SER A 317 4.59 -17.65 -1.42
C SER A 317 4.22 -17.13 -0.04
N ALA A 318 3.26 -17.78 0.64
CA ALA A 318 2.86 -17.45 2.00
C ALA A 318 4.02 -17.64 2.99
N ILE A 319 4.75 -18.75 2.90
CA ILE A 319 5.97 -19.00 3.67
C ILE A 319 7.00 -17.90 3.40
N TYR A 320 7.26 -17.58 2.14
CA TYR A 320 8.24 -16.56 1.77
C TYR A 320 7.87 -15.17 2.34
N ALA A 321 6.61 -14.77 2.21
CA ALA A 321 6.12 -13.50 2.79
C ALA A 321 6.20 -13.51 4.33
N ALA A 322 5.93 -14.65 4.98
CA ALA A 322 6.00 -14.78 6.43
C ALA A 322 7.42 -14.58 7.00
N LEU A 323 8.47 -14.87 6.22
CA LEU A 323 9.87 -14.63 6.62
C LEU A 323 10.24 -13.15 6.76
N PHE A 324 9.38 -12.23 6.32
CA PHE A 324 9.54 -10.78 6.48
C PHE A 324 8.75 -10.21 7.68
N LEU A 325 8.03 -11.06 8.42
CA LEU A 325 7.38 -10.65 9.66
C LEU A 325 8.42 -10.38 10.74
N LYS A 326 8.08 -9.51 11.70
CA LYS A 326 8.91 -9.30 12.91
C LYS A 326 9.08 -10.57 13.75
N ARG A 327 8.08 -11.47 13.72
CA ARG A 327 8.07 -12.76 14.43
C ARG A 327 7.61 -13.88 13.48
N PRO A 328 8.50 -14.41 12.62
CA PRO A 328 8.11 -15.34 11.56
C PRO A 328 7.80 -16.75 12.06
N VAL A 329 8.36 -17.16 13.21
CA VAL A 329 8.38 -18.56 13.69
C VAL A 329 7.00 -19.20 13.79
N GLU A 330 6.06 -18.54 14.47
CA GLU A 330 4.74 -19.10 14.72
C GLU A 330 3.97 -19.35 13.41
N LYS A 331 3.96 -18.34 12.53
CA LYS A 331 3.21 -18.40 11.27
C LYS A 331 3.86 -19.35 10.26
N VAL A 332 5.19 -19.34 10.13
CA VAL A 332 5.91 -20.26 9.24
C VAL A 332 5.68 -21.71 9.66
N ASN A 333 5.79 -22.02 10.96
CA ASN A 333 5.53 -23.37 11.47
C ASN A 333 4.08 -23.81 11.24
N GLN A 334 3.11 -22.89 11.40
CA GLN A 334 1.71 -23.17 11.10
C GLN A 334 1.49 -23.56 9.63
N ILE A 335 2.06 -22.80 8.69
CA ILE A 335 1.90 -23.07 7.25
C ILE A 335 2.64 -24.37 6.87
N LEU A 336 3.86 -24.57 7.38
CA LEU A 336 4.64 -25.78 7.11
C LEU A 336 3.91 -27.05 7.57
N ARG A 337 3.25 -27.01 8.73
CA ARG A 337 2.48 -28.13 9.29
C ARG A 337 1.29 -28.53 8.41
N GLN A 338 0.73 -27.62 7.61
CA GLN A 338 -0.37 -27.99 6.69
C GLN A 338 0.11 -28.89 5.54
N CYS A 339 1.42 -28.92 5.25
CA CYS A 339 2.00 -29.72 4.16
C CYS A 339 1.38 -29.48 2.77
N GLU A 340 0.75 -28.32 2.55
CA GLU A 340 0.14 -27.91 1.26
C GLU A 340 1.16 -27.34 0.26
N TRP A 341 2.46 -27.45 0.57
CA TRP A 341 3.56 -26.98 -0.27
C TRP A 341 4.14 -28.14 -1.09
N ASN A 342 4.58 -27.87 -2.31
CA ASN A 342 4.92 -28.90 -3.30
C ASN A 342 6.42 -29.15 -3.46
N ASN A 343 7.27 -28.19 -3.08
CA ASN A 343 8.71 -28.24 -3.39
C ASN A 343 9.60 -28.10 -2.15
N GLU A 344 9.94 -29.22 -1.52
CA GLU A 344 10.85 -29.28 -0.37
C GLU A 344 12.25 -28.74 -0.69
N SER A 345 12.78 -29.09 -1.86
CA SER A 345 14.09 -28.65 -2.31
C SER A 345 14.19 -27.13 -2.38
N LYS A 346 13.09 -26.47 -2.76
CA LYS A 346 13.00 -25.00 -2.75
C LYS A 346 13.06 -24.46 -1.32
N LEU A 347 12.33 -25.06 -0.38
CA LEU A 347 12.33 -24.63 1.03
C LEU A 347 13.72 -24.75 1.66
N LEU A 348 14.43 -25.85 1.39
CA LEU A 348 15.78 -26.11 1.89
C LEU A 348 16.82 -25.20 1.24
N ASN A 349 16.84 -25.15 -0.09
CA ASN A 349 17.94 -24.57 -0.85
C ASN A 349 17.76 -23.09 -1.15
N GLU A 350 16.56 -22.65 -1.54
CA GLU A 350 16.29 -21.25 -1.88
C GLU A 350 15.81 -20.47 -0.66
N TYR A 351 14.96 -21.07 0.17
CA TYR A 351 14.41 -20.38 1.35
C TYR A 351 15.26 -20.56 2.59
N HIS A 352 16.29 -21.42 2.54
CA HIS A 352 17.20 -21.68 3.67
C HIS A 352 16.47 -22.09 4.97
N ILE A 353 15.31 -22.75 4.87
CA ILE A 353 14.60 -23.27 6.04
C ILE A 353 15.36 -24.50 6.54
N PRO A 354 15.75 -24.56 7.83
CA PRO A 354 16.44 -25.72 8.37
C PRO A 354 15.64 -27.02 8.19
N SER A 355 16.29 -28.07 7.68
CA SER A 355 15.67 -29.40 7.49
C SER A 355 14.97 -29.93 8.75
N LYS A 356 15.57 -29.70 9.93
CA LYS A 356 14.96 -30.05 11.22
C LYS A 356 13.56 -29.46 11.42
N ILE A 357 13.35 -28.21 11.01
CA ILE A 357 12.05 -27.52 11.14
C ILE A 357 11.04 -28.13 10.17
N ILE A 358 11.46 -28.46 8.93
CA ILE A 358 10.60 -29.10 7.93
C ILE A 358 10.18 -30.50 8.40
N CYS A 359 11.13 -31.34 8.81
CA CYS A 359 10.83 -32.68 9.34
C CYS A 359 9.90 -32.60 10.55
N PHE A 360 10.15 -31.67 11.48
CA PHE A 360 9.28 -31.49 12.64
C PHE A 360 7.85 -31.09 12.24
N ALA A 361 7.68 -30.19 11.27
CA ALA A 361 6.37 -29.78 10.79
C ALA A 361 5.60 -30.92 10.10
N LYS A 362 6.27 -31.71 9.26
CA LYS A 362 5.68 -32.89 8.62
C LYS A 362 5.29 -33.96 9.64
N ALA A 363 6.13 -34.19 10.65
CA ALA A 363 5.83 -35.11 11.74
C ALA A 363 4.58 -34.67 12.50
N LEU A 364 4.43 -33.37 12.80
CA LEU A 364 3.21 -32.84 13.42
C LEU A 364 1.97 -33.00 12.52
N ASN A 365 2.11 -32.94 11.20
CA ASN A 365 1.02 -33.24 10.29
C ASN A 365 0.60 -34.71 10.35
N ALA A 366 1.57 -35.64 10.27
CA ALA A 366 1.31 -37.07 10.39
C ALA A 366 0.67 -37.42 11.74
N HIS A 367 1.14 -36.77 12.82
CA HIS A 367 0.55 -36.87 14.15
C HIS A 367 -0.93 -36.44 14.17
N ASP A 368 -1.27 -35.33 13.52
CA ASP A 368 -2.66 -34.85 13.42
C ASP A 368 -3.55 -35.81 12.63
N ASP A 369 -2.95 -36.56 11.69
CA ASP A 369 -3.59 -37.58 10.88
C ASP A 369 -3.60 -38.97 11.55
N TRP A 370 -3.06 -39.06 12.78
CA TRP A 370 -2.92 -40.30 13.55
C TRP A 370 -2.06 -41.36 12.84
N ASP A 371 -1.20 -40.93 11.91
CA ASP A 371 -0.24 -41.78 11.21
C ASP A 371 1.11 -41.78 11.96
N PHE A 372 1.16 -42.54 13.05
CA PHE A 372 2.33 -42.60 13.93
C PHE A 372 3.53 -43.33 13.31
N ASP A 373 3.32 -44.16 12.28
CA ASP A 373 4.40 -44.83 11.54
C ASP A 373 5.15 -43.81 10.68
N GLU A 374 4.39 -43.00 9.95
CA GLU A 374 4.94 -41.91 9.16
C GLU A 374 5.58 -40.82 10.03
N GLU A 375 4.94 -40.46 11.15
CA GLU A 375 5.51 -39.55 12.15
C GLU A 375 6.88 -40.04 12.63
N TYR A 376 6.99 -41.33 12.99
CA TYR A 376 8.23 -41.93 13.47
C TYR A 376 9.35 -41.87 12.42
N ARG A 377 9.04 -42.25 11.17
CA ARG A 377 10.00 -42.24 10.05
C ARG A 377 10.55 -40.84 9.79
N ILE A 378 9.68 -39.84 9.73
CA ILE A 378 10.07 -38.44 9.47
C ILE A 378 10.92 -37.87 10.62
N LEU A 379 10.59 -38.19 11.88
CA LEU A 379 11.37 -37.73 13.03
C LEU A 379 12.78 -38.33 13.08
N LEU A 380 12.94 -39.58 12.63
CA LEU A 380 14.26 -40.20 12.45
C LEU A 380 15.08 -39.51 11.35
N GLU A 381 14.47 -39.24 10.20
CA GLU A 381 15.11 -38.51 9.08
C GLU A 381 15.59 -37.12 9.53
N GLY A 382 14.82 -36.43 10.39
CA GLY A 382 15.18 -35.14 10.97
C GLY A 382 16.19 -35.19 12.14
N GLY A 383 16.63 -36.38 12.58
CA GLY A 383 17.53 -36.55 13.73
C GLY A 383 16.90 -36.19 15.09
N LEU A 384 15.58 -36.23 15.20
CA LEU A 384 14.80 -35.89 16.40
C LEU A 384 14.49 -37.13 17.25
N TYR A 385 15.54 -37.83 17.68
CA TYR A 385 15.45 -39.15 18.31
C TYR A 385 14.57 -39.22 19.57
N LYS A 386 14.53 -38.14 20.37
CA LYS A 386 13.71 -38.10 21.59
C LYS A 386 12.22 -38.09 21.26
N GLN A 387 11.82 -37.31 20.27
CA GLN A 387 10.45 -37.23 19.77
C GLN A 387 10.07 -38.52 19.05
N ALA A 388 10.96 -39.05 18.20
CA ALA A 388 10.74 -40.33 17.51
C ALA A 388 10.44 -41.47 18.49
N LYS A 389 11.17 -41.55 19.61
CA LYS A 389 10.90 -42.54 20.67
C LYS A 389 9.48 -42.42 21.24
N MET A 390 8.96 -41.21 21.39
CA MET A 390 7.60 -40.98 21.88
C MET A 390 6.55 -41.40 20.84
N SER A 391 6.75 -41.06 19.56
CA SER A 391 5.83 -41.46 18.48
C SER A 391 5.79 -42.98 18.31
N LEU A 392 6.94 -43.66 18.43
CA LEU A 392 7.01 -45.11 18.44
C LEU A 392 6.20 -45.74 19.59
N LEU A 393 6.23 -45.14 20.78
CA LEU A 393 5.39 -45.60 21.89
C LEU A 393 3.90 -45.45 21.56
N HIS A 394 3.48 -44.33 20.98
CA HIS A 394 2.08 -44.11 20.56
C HIS A 394 1.65 -45.05 19.43
N PHE A 395 2.58 -45.50 18.58
CA PHE A 395 2.31 -46.50 17.55
C PHE A 395 2.20 -47.93 18.13
N ILE A 396 3.12 -48.31 19.03
CA ILE A 396 3.22 -49.67 19.56
C ILE A 396 2.15 -49.94 20.63
N LEU A 397 1.87 -48.99 21.52
CA LEU A 397 0.97 -49.21 22.66
C LEU A 397 -0.44 -49.64 22.23
N PRO A 398 -1.14 -48.98 21.28
CA PRO A 398 -2.44 -49.44 20.81
C PRO A 398 -2.39 -50.83 20.21
N ARG A 399 -1.35 -51.14 19.41
CA ARG A 399 -1.20 -52.47 18.80
C ARG A 399 -1.03 -53.59 19.83
N TYR A 400 -0.34 -53.32 20.94
CA TYR A 400 -0.15 -54.28 22.03
C TYR A 400 -1.43 -54.48 22.86
N PHE A 401 -2.18 -53.41 23.14
CA PHE A 401 -3.42 -53.50 23.94
C PHE A 401 -4.63 -53.95 23.11
N ASP A 402 -4.68 -53.67 21.81
CA ASP A 402 -5.68 -54.22 20.90
C ASP A 402 -5.44 -55.71 20.62
N SER A 403 -4.17 -56.16 20.57
CA SER A 403 -3.84 -57.58 20.51
C SER A 403 -4.24 -58.33 21.79
N GLU A 404 -4.05 -57.72 22.96
CA GLU A 404 -4.52 -58.32 24.23
C GLU A 404 -6.06 -58.35 24.32
N CYS A 405 -6.78 -57.37 23.75
CA CYS A 405 -8.25 -57.44 23.66
C CYS A 405 -8.73 -58.57 22.74
N TYR A 406 -8.02 -58.88 21.65
CA TYR A 406 -8.32 -60.03 20.79
C TYR A 406 -7.96 -61.37 21.45
N GLU A 407 -6.84 -61.45 22.17
CA GLU A 407 -6.44 -62.65 22.92
C GLU A 407 -7.33 -62.89 24.16
N LEU A 408 -7.86 -61.85 24.80
CA LEU A 408 -8.86 -61.97 25.86
C LEU A 408 -10.24 -62.39 25.32
N GLN A 409 -10.58 -62.06 24.08
CA GLN A 409 -11.80 -62.56 23.42
C GLN A 409 -11.67 -64.02 22.96
N LEU A 410 -10.49 -64.44 22.49
CA LEU A 410 -10.17 -65.83 22.14
C LEU A 410 -10.09 -66.74 23.38
N SER A 411 -9.44 -66.29 24.46
CA SER A 411 -9.40 -67.05 25.72
C SER A 411 -10.75 -67.12 26.46
N ALA A 412 -11.65 -66.15 26.25
CA ALA A 412 -13.03 -66.20 26.73
C ALA A 412 -13.98 -67.07 25.88
N SER A 413 -13.60 -67.38 24.63
CA SER A 413 -14.36 -68.31 23.77
C SER A 413 -13.91 -69.76 23.94
N ASP A 414 -12.67 -70.02 24.36
CA ASP A 414 -12.18 -71.36 24.69
C ASP A 414 -12.61 -71.86 26.10
N THR A 415 -13.17 -71.00 26.96
CA THR A 415 -13.71 -71.40 28.27
C THR A 415 -15.19 -71.82 28.26
N LYS A 416 -15.84 -71.90 27.10
CA LYS A 416 -17.24 -72.36 26.94
C LYS A 416 -17.40 -73.68 26.18
N LEU A 417 -16.40 -74.55 26.25
CA LEU A 417 -16.45 -75.92 25.70
C LEU A 417 -16.19 -76.99 26.78
N PHE A 418 -16.78 -76.82 27.97
CA PHE A 418 -17.06 -77.92 28.89
C PHE A 418 -18.37 -77.64 29.63
N SER A 419 -19.49 -77.92 28.96
CA SER A 419 -20.78 -78.27 29.56
C SER A 419 -21.55 -79.16 28.60
#